data_AF-A0A9D4YQV6-F1
#
_entry.id   AF-A0A9D4YQV6-F1
#
_cell.length_a   1.000
_cell.length_b   1.000
_cell.length_c   1.000
_cell.angle_alpha   90.00
_cell.angle_beta   90.00
_cell.angle_gamma   90.00
#
_symmetry.space_group_name_H-M   'P 1'
#
loop_
_entity.id
_entity.type
_entity.pdbx_description
1 polymer ?
#
loop_
_entity_poly.entity_id
_entity_poly.type
_entity_poly.pdbx_seq_one_letter_code
_entity_poly.pdbx_strand_id
1 'polypeptide(L)'
;MDTCIRMYSINPTFLSPEIAHFNLKPQGTRDILIKGNDAHNLLRPETLESLWYMYYFTRNETYRDLAWRIFQGFEKHCKVPGGGYTTIGSVLNTKQTGPRDMMESFFLAETLKYLYLLFSEEDVLERYSPTRYLFNTEAHLLPLYTS
;
A
#
# COMPACT_ATOMS: atom_id res chain seq x y z
N MET A 1 7.96 -6.93 7.29
CA MET A 1 7.14 -6.66 6.09
C MET A 1 6.18 -7.78 5.74
N ASP A 2 6.54 -9.04 5.98
CA ASP A 2 5.69 -10.19 5.66
C ASP A 2 4.28 -10.09 6.24
N THR A 3 4.13 -9.60 7.47
CA THR A 3 2.81 -9.39 8.10
C THR A 3 1.95 -8.35 7.37
N CYS A 4 2.52 -7.19 7.00
CA CYS A 4 1.80 -6.18 6.22
C CYS A 4 1.32 -6.77 4.90
N ILE A 5 2.18 -7.50 4.20
CA ILE A 5 1.82 -8.19 2.96
C ILE A 5 0.76 -9.27 3.18
N ARG A 6 0.81 -10.00 4.29
CA ARG A 6 -0.21 -10.97 4.67
C ARG A 6 -1.57 -10.31 4.86
N MET A 7 -1.64 -9.07 5.35
CA MET A 7 -2.90 -8.31 5.44
C MET A 7 -3.52 -8.01 4.07
N TYR A 8 -2.72 -7.92 2.99
CA TYR A 8 -3.22 -7.81 1.62
C TYR A 8 -3.58 -9.17 1.03
N SER A 9 -2.68 -10.15 1.17
CA SER A 9 -2.74 -11.41 0.41
C SER A 9 -3.84 -12.38 0.85
N ILE A 10 -4.35 -12.24 2.07
CA ILE A 10 -5.48 -13.04 2.56
C ILE A 10 -6.83 -12.57 2.00
N ASN A 11 -6.90 -11.39 1.39
CA ASN A 11 -8.14 -10.81 0.90
C ASN A 11 -8.34 -11.11 -0.60
N PRO A 12 -9.58 -11.40 -1.04
CA PRO A 12 -9.87 -11.67 -2.44
C PRO A 12 -9.53 -10.53 -3.42
N THR A 13 -9.56 -9.29 -2.95
CA THR A 13 -9.20 -8.08 -3.74
C THR A 13 -7.69 -7.83 -3.79
N PHE A 14 -6.90 -8.55 -3.00
CA PHE A 14 -5.49 -8.28 -2.74
C PHE A 14 -5.23 -6.85 -2.22
N LEU A 15 -6.18 -6.29 -1.46
CA LEU A 15 -6.07 -5.00 -0.76
C LEU A 15 -6.23 -5.22 0.74
N SER A 16 -5.49 -4.49 1.58
CA SER A 16 -5.65 -4.58 3.04
C SER A 16 -6.91 -3.86 3.52
N PRO A 17 -7.59 -4.36 4.57
CA PRO A 17 -8.58 -3.58 5.31
C PRO A 17 -7.90 -2.41 6.05
N GLU A 18 -8.72 -1.53 6.61
CA GLU A 18 -8.29 -0.44 7.49
C GLU A 18 -7.74 -1.00 8.82
N ILE A 19 -8.43 -1.98 9.41
CA ILE A 19 -8.04 -2.57 10.70
C ILE A 19 -8.06 -4.09 10.59
N ALA A 20 -6.99 -4.70 11.11
CA ALA A 20 -6.84 -6.14 11.26
C ALA A 20 -6.67 -6.49 12.74
N HIS A 21 -7.26 -7.61 13.17
CA HIS A 21 -7.15 -8.14 14.53
C HIS A 21 -6.38 -9.46 14.46
N PHE A 22 -5.46 -9.69 15.39
CA PHE A 22 -4.64 -10.91 15.40
C PHE A 22 -5.19 -11.92 16.40
N ASN A 23 -5.26 -13.18 15.98
CA ASN A 23 -5.64 -14.26 16.87
C ASN A 23 -4.43 -14.77 17.65
N LEU A 24 -4.46 -14.63 18.98
CA LEU A 24 -3.36 -15.05 19.86
C LEU A 24 -3.50 -16.52 20.32
N LYS A 25 -4.61 -17.19 20.01
CA LYS A 25 -4.83 -18.59 20.42
C LYS A 25 -4.06 -19.53 19.48
N PRO A 26 -3.28 -20.49 20.02
CA PRO A 26 -2.49 -21.43 19.20
C PRO A 26 -3.30 -22.29 18.21
N GLN A 27 -4.60 -22.49 18.49
CA GLN A 27 -5.53 -23.29 17.67
C GLN A 27 -6.56 -22.41 16.94
N GLY A 28 -6.24 -21.12 16.76
CA GLY A 28 -7.07 -20.20 15.99
C GLY A 28 -7.24 -20.65 14.53
N THR A 29 -8.41 -20.39 13.95
CA THR A 29 -8.69 -20.75 12.55
C THR A 29 -7.89 -19.92 11.54
N ARG A 30 -7.51 -18.69 11.89
CA ARG A 30 -6.71 -17.77 11.07
C ARG A 30 -5.88 -16.83 11.96
N ASP A 31 -4.70 -16.46 11.48
CA ASP A 31 -3.80 -15.49 12.13
C ASP A 31 -4.43 -14.08 12.19
N ILE A 32 -5.02 -13.66 11.06
CA ILE A 32 -5.58 -12.31 10.86
C ILE A 32 -7.10 -12.41 10.68
N LEU A 33 -7.81 -11.58 11.43
CA LEU A 33 -9.26 -11.45 11.46
C LEU A 33 -9.65 -10.03 11.05
N ILE A 34 -10.68 -9.90 10.23
CA ILE A 34 -11.17 -8.62 9.71
C ILE A 34 -12.64 -8.50 10.10
N LYS A 35 -12.98 -7.47 10.87
CA LYS A 35 -14.37 -7.18 11.23
C LYS A 35 -15.07 -6.49 10.05
N GLY A 36 -16.37 -6.69 9.89
CA GLY A 36 -17.12 -6.13 8.77
C GLY A 36 -16.98 -4.61 8.62
N ASN A 37 -17.04 -3.87 9.73
CA ASN A 37 -16.90 -2.40 9.73
C ASN A 37 -15.47 -1.92 9.41
N ASP A 38 -14.49 -2.79 9.63
CA ASP A 38 -13.05 -2.50 9.45
C ASP A 38 -12.57 -2.86 8.03
N ALA A 39 -13.41 -3.54 7.24
CA ALA A 39 -13.05 -4.15 5.96
C ALA A 39 -12.81 -3.15 4.80
N HIS A 40 -12.96 -1.86 5.04
CA HIS A 40 -12.81 -0.84 4.00
C HIS A 40 -11.34 -0.60 3.67
N ASN A 41 -11.06 -0.11 2.46
CA ASN A 41 -9.73 0.31 2.04
C ASN A 41 -9.80 1.75 1.53
N LEU A 42 -8.96 2.61 2.09
CA LEU A 42 -8.94 4.03 1.79
C LEU A 42 -7.83 4.44 0.81
N LEU A 43 -7.23 3.47 0.11
CA LEU A 43 -6.10 3.67 -0.81
C LEU A 43 -4.79 4.08 -0.12
N ARG A 44 -4.66 3.73 1.16
CA ARG A 44 -3.55 4.18 2.03
C ARG A 44 -2.16 3.68 1.58
N PRO A 45 -1.09 4.43 1.90
CA PRO A 45 0.23 4.19 1.31
C PRO A 45 1.16 3.30 2.13
N GLU A 46 0.89 3.05 3.41
CA GLU A 46 1.94 2.70 4.41
C GLU A 46 2.68 1.39 4.06
N THR A 47 1.98 0.44 3.42
CA THR A 47 2.62 -0.80 2.95
C THR A 47 3.52 -0.55 1.74
N LEU A 48 3.10 0.26 0.78
CA LEU A 48 3.91 0.61 -0.39
C LEU A 48 5.09 1.50 -0.01
N GLU A 49 4.91 2.42 0.94
CA GLU A 49 6.00 3.16 1.60
C GLU A 49 7.05 2.19 2.17
N SER A 50 6.61 1.26 3.02
CA SER A 50 7.53 0.33 3.67
C SER A 50 8.20 -0.61 2.66
N LEU A 51 7.48 -1.03 1.61
CA LEU A 51 8.06 -1.82 0.51
C LEU A 51 9.14 -1.05 -0.24
N TRP A 52 8.94 0.26 -0.46
CA TRP A 52 9.96 1.10 -1.09
C TRP A 52 11.25 1.14 -0.27
N TYR A 53 11.16 1.39 1.05
CA TYR A 53 12.34 1.36 1.92
C TYR A 53 13.02 -0.01 1.93
N MET A 54 12.25 -1.10 2.05
CA MET A 54 12.81 -2.45 2.02
C MET A 54 13.51 -2.74 0.69
N TYR A 55 12.90 -2.36 -0.44
CA TYR A 55 13.52 -2.50 -1.75
C TYR A 55 14.81 -1.69 -1.84
N TYR A 56 14.79 -0.41 -1.46
CA TYR A 56 15.96 0.47 -1.53
C TYR A 56 17.16 -0.12 -0.77
N PHE A 57 16.96 -0.58 0.47
CA PHE A 57 18.06 -1.08 1.30
C PHE A 57 18.52 -2.50 1.00
N THR A 58 17.65 -3.36 0.45
CA THR A 58 17.96 -4.78 0.25
C THR A 58 18.13 -5.18 -1.20
N ARG A 59 17.61 -4.37 -2.14
CA ARG A 59 17.46 -4.68 -3.57
C ARG A 59 16.73 -6.00 -3.85
N ASN A 60 15.92 -6.47 -2.89
CA ASN A 60 15.13 -7.69 -3.08
C ASN A 60 13.92 -7.39 -3.97
N GLU A 61 13.97 -7.87 -5.21
CA GLU A 61 12.93 -7.69 -6.23
C GLU A 61 11.56 -8.23 -5.81
N THR A 62 11.50 -9.14 -4.82
CA THR A 62 10.22 -9.61 -4.25
C THR A 62 9.34 -8.43 -3.79
N TYR A 63 9.93 -7.35 -3.30
CA TYR A 63 9.16 -6.17 -2.86
C TYR A 63 8.50 -5.41 -4.02
N ARG A 64 9.12 -5.39 -5.20
CA ARG A 64 8.55 -4.84 -6.43
C ARG A 64 7.42 -5.73 -6.95
N ASP A 65 7.61 -7.05 -6.95
CA ASP A 65 6.55 -8.01 -7.34
C ASP A 65 5.31 -7.87 -6.45
N LEU A 66 5.52 -7.72 -5.13
CA LEU A 66 4.44 -7.51 -4.17
C LEU A 66 3.74 -6.16 -4.36
N ALA A 67 4.50 -5.08 -4.57
CA ALA A 67 3.95 -3.77 -4.88
C ALA A 67 3.11 -3.78 -6.16
N TRP A 68 3.56 -4.51 -7.18
CA TRP A 68 2.85 -4.64 -8.45
C TRP A 68 1.50 -5.32 -8.26
N ARG A 69 1.43 -6.38 -7.45
CA ARG A 69 0.17 -7.04 -7.12
C ARG A 69 -0.80 -6.13 -6.37
N ILE A 70 -0.29 -5.28 -5.47
CA ILE A 70 -1.10 -4.27 -4.77
C ILE A 70 -1.67 -3.26 -5.78
N PHE A 71 -0.83 -2.75 -6.69
CA PHE A 71 -1.26 -1.83 -7.74
C PHE A 71 -2.32 -2.45 -8.67
N GLN A 72 -2.16 -3.72 -9.06
CA GLN A 72 -3.19 -4.45 -9.81
C GLN A 72 -4.51 -4.56 -9.04
N GLY A 73 -4.47 -4.67 -7.70
CA GLY A 73 -5.63 -4.60 -6.84
C GLY A 73 -6.36 -3.26 -6.96
N PHE A 74 -5.62 -2.15 -6.86
CA PHE A 74 -6.18 -0.80 -7.06
C PHE A 74 -6.76 -0.61 -8.47
N GLU A 75 -6.03 -1.00 -9.51
CA GLU A 75 -6.51 -0.91 -10.90
C GLU A 75 -7.82 -1.67 -11.12
N LYS A 76 -7.95 -2.85 -10.52
CA LYS A 76 -9.12 -3.71 -10.70
C LYS A 76 -10.33 -3.29 -9.88
N HIS A 77 -10.11 -2.78 -8.67
CA HIS A 77 -11.18 -2.61 -7.68
C HIS A 77 -11.48 -1.17 -7.29
N CYS A 78 -10.57 -0.24 -7.60
CA CYS A 78 -10.68 1.16 -7.18
C CYS A 78 -10.74 2.15 -8.35
N LYS A 79 -10.38 1.75 -9.58
CA LYS A 79 -10.40 2.64 -10.75
C LYS A 79 -11.82 3.01 -11.17
N VAL A 80 -12.06 4.31 -11.40
CA VAL A 80 -13.37 4.82 -11.81
C VAL A 80 -13.41 5.07 -13.32
N PRO A 81 -14.43 4.58 -14.05
CA PRO A 81 -14.61 4.92 -15.46
C PRO A 81 -14.76 6.44 -15.64
N GLY A 82 -13.96 7.03 -16.52
CA GLY A 82 -13.95 8.48 -16.75
C GLY A 82 -12.86 9.24 -15.99
N GLY A 83 -12.18 8.60 -15.04
CA GLY A 83 -11.00 9.15 -14.38
C GLY A 83 -11.04 9.04 -12.86
N GLY A 84 -9.85 8.93 -12.26
CA GLY A 84 -9.67 8.83 -10.82
C GLY A 84 -9.83 7.42 -10.27
N TYR A 85 -9.68 7.35 -8.94
CA TYR A 85 -9.82 6.15 -8.13
C TYR A 85 -10.75 6.45 -6.95
N THR A 86 -11.32 5.43 -6.34
CA THR A 86 -12.18 5.58 -5.18
C THR A 86 -11.83 4.60 -4.08
N THR A 87 -11.98 5.04 -2.84
CA THR A 87 -12.01 4.15 -1.68
C THR A 87 -13.17 3.14 -1.81
N ILE A 88 -13.01 1.98 -1.18
CA ILE A 88 -13.97 0.88 -1.21
C ILE A 88 -14.39 0.47 0.19
N GLY A 89 -15.65 0.06 0.35
CA GLY A 89 -16.24 -0.34 1.63
C GLY A 89 -15.90 -1.75 2.09
N SER A 90 -15.44 -2.64 1.21
CA SER A 90 -15.04 -4.00 1.57
C SER A 90 -13.98 -4.57 0.64
N VAL A 91 -12.86 -5.02 1.22
CA VAL A 91 -11.82 -5.82 0.55
C VAL A 91 -12.18 -7.30 0.46
N LEU A 92 -13.24 -7.74 1.14
CA LEU A 92 -13.59 -9.14 1.35
C LEU A 92 -14.46 -9.73 0.22
N ASN A 93 -15.05 -8.89 -0.63
CA ASN A 93 -15.94 -9.33 -1.72
C ASN A 93 -15.64 -8.58 -3.02
N THR A 94 -15.04 -9.27 -3.99
CA THR A 94 -14.67 -8.69 -5.29
C THR A 94 -15.86 -8.31 -6.16
N LYS A 95 -17.06 -8.85 -5.90
CA LYS A 95 -18.29 -8.52 -6.65
C LYS A 95 -19.02 -7.32 -6.06
N GLN A 96 -18.76 -6.98 -4.81
CA GLN A 96 -19.43 -5.91 -4.09
C GLN A 96 -18.43 -5.20 -3.17
N THR A 97 -17.48 -4.50 -3.78
CA THR A 97 -16.45 -3.73 -3.05
C THR A 97 -17.03 -2.50 -2.37
N GLY A 98 -18.16 -1.97 -2.88
CA GLY A 98 -18.84 -0.80 -2.35
C GLY A 98 -18.02 0.50 -2.50
N PRO A 99 -17.85 1.02 -3.72
CA PRO A 99 -17.22 2.33 -3.96
C PRO A 99 -17.84 3.43 -3.10
N ARG A 100 -17.02 4.34 -2.56
CA ARG A 100 -17.47 5.42 -1.66
C ARG A 100 -17.32 6.84 -2.24
N ASP A 101 -17.00 6.96 -3.52
CA ASP A 101 -16.87 8.24 -4.26
C ASP A 101 -15.92 9.23 -3.59
N MET A 102 -14.73 8.75 -3.22
CA MET A 102 -13.72 9.55 -2.54
C MET A 102 -12.33 9.11 -2.97
N MET A 103 -11.53 10.05 -3.46
CA MET A 103 -10.11 9.87 -3.73
C MET A 103 -9.31 10.74 -2.77
N GLU A 104 -8.71 10.12 -1.77
CA GLU A 104 -7.91 10.83 -0.79
C GLU A 104 -6.65 11.42 -1.42
N SER A 105 -6.21 12.59 -0.95
CA SER A 105 -5.04 13.28 -1.51
C SER A 105 -3.77 12.44 -1.44
N PHE A 106 -3.62 11.67 -0.36
CA PHE A 106 -2.48 10.79 -0.15
C PHE A 106 -2.39 9.66 -1.18
N PHE A 107 -3.47 9.31 -1.89
CA PHE A 107 -3.36 8.33 -2.97
C PHE A 107 -2.40 8.82 -4.06
N LEU A 108 -2.52 10.11 -4.42
CA LEU A 108 -1.64 10.74 -5.41
C LEU A 108 -0.29 11.14 -4.78
N ALA A 109 -0.33 11.74 -3.59
CA ALA A 109 0.87 12.26 -2.95
C ALA A 109 1.80 11.15 -2.43
N GLU A 110 1.26 10.03 -1.98
CA GLU A 110 2.01 8.99 -1.27
C GLU A 110 1.96 7.66 -2.03
N THR A 111 0.77 7.07 -2.18
CA THR A 111 0.61 5.71 -2.72
C THR A 111 1.23 5.57 -4.11
N LEU A 112 0.89 6.48 -5.02
CA LEU A 112 1.46 6.49 -6.37
C LEU A 112 2.92 6.96 -6.41
N LYS A 113 3.35 7.84 -5.48
CA LYS A 113 4.75 8.28 -5.41
C LYS A 113 5.67 7.12 -5.00
N TYR A 114 5.30 6.36 -3.97
CA TYR A 114 6.07 5.19 -3.55
C TYR A 114 6.06 4.08 -4.60
N LEU A 115 4.94 3.86 -5.30
CA LEU A 115 4.91 2.97 -6.46
C LEU A 115 5.87 3.42 -7.56
N TYR A 116 5.85 4.72 -7.92
CA TYR A 116 6.76 5.27 -8.91
C TYR A 116 8.22 5.07 -8.49
N LEU A 117 8.58 5.42 -7.25
CA LEU A 117 9.93 5.25 -6.75
C LEU A 117 10.35 3.78 -6.72
N LEU A 118 9.47 2.87 -6.27
CA LEU A 118 9.72 1.43 -6.29
C LEU A 118 10.14 0.94 -7.67
N PHE A 119 9.44 1.32 -8.73
CA PHE A 119 9.73 0.88 -10.10
C PHE A 119 10.67 1.79 -10.89
N SER A 120 11.24 2.81 -10.23
CA SER A 120 12.17 3.72 -10.88
C SER A 120 13.52 3.05 -11.16
N GLU A 121 14.21 3.55 -12.19
CA GLU A 121 15.59 3.22 -12.49
C GLU A 121 16.53 3.68 -11.36
N GLU A 122 17.73 3.09 -11.31
CA GLU A 122 18.69 3.30 -10.22
C GLU A 122 19.11 4.77 -10.06
N ASP A 123 19.23 5.53 -11.15
CA ASP A 123 19.62 6.94 -11.10
C ASP A 123 18.56 7.81 -10.42
N VAL A 124 17.28 7.50 -10.61
CA VAL A 124 16.15 8.16 -9.95
C VAL A 124 16.05 7.73 -8.49
N LEU A 125 16.20 6.44 -8.21
CA LEU A 125 16.22 5.90 -6.84
C LEU A 125 17.31 6.56 -5.99
N GLU A 126 18.53 6.68 -6.52
CA GLU A 126 19.64 7.32 -5.82
C GLU A 126 19.49 8.85 -5.76
N ARG A 127 18.86 9.48 -6.76
CA ARG A 127 18.56 10.92 -6.71
C ARG A 127 17.61 11.24 -5.56
N TYR A 128 16.59 10.42 -5.34
CA TYR A 128 15.57 10.63 -4.30
C TYR A 128 15.75 9.68 -3.11
N SER A 129 16.99 9.32 -2.82
CA SER A 129 17.29 8.34 -1.78
C SER A 129 16.91 8.82 -0.38
N PRO A 130 16.58 7.89 0.54
CA PRO A 130 16.38 8.20 1.95
C PRO A 130 17.69 8.62 2.67
N THR A 131 18.84 8.51 2.00
CA THR A 131 20.14 9.00 2.48
C THR A 131 20.41 10.46 2.12
N ARG A 132 19.59 11.05 1.22
CA ARG A 132 19.67 12.46 0.80
C ARG A 132 18.45 13.26 1.22
N TYR A 133 17.29 12.62 1.31
CA TYR A 133 16.02 13.25 1.65
C TYR A 133 15.35 12.55 2.83
N LEU A 134 14.79 13.34 3.73
CA LEU A 134 13.80 12.91 4.70
C LEU A 134 12.40 13.03 4.07
N PHE A 135 11.65 11.95 4.06
CA PHE A 135 10.24 11.98 3.68
C PHE A 135 9.45 12.33 4.94
N ASN A 136 8.61 13.38 4.87
CA ASN A 136 7.64 13.60 5.94
C ASN A 136 6.53 12.55 5.88
N THR A 137 5.60 12.59 6.84
CA THR A 137 4.50 11.60 6.95
C THR A 137 3.44 11.67 5.83
N GLU A 138 3.61 12.55 4.85
CA GLU A 138 2.76 12.68 3.64
C GLU A 138 3.63 12.52 2.37
N ALA A 139 4.71 11.73 2.50
CA ALA A 139 5.72 11.44 1.49
C ALA A 139 6.39 12.67 0.82
N HIS A 140 6.33 13.87 1.41
CA HIS A 140 6.99 15.06 0.87
C HIS A 140 8.47 15.08 1.25
N LEU A 141 9.33 15.29 0.26
CA LEU A 141 10.78 15.21 0.42
C LEU A 141 11.33 16.52 0.97
N LEU A 142 12.12 16.42 2.04
CA LEU A 142 12.89 17.49 2.65
C LEU A 142 14.37 17.12 2.55
N PRO A 143 15.25 18.00 2.03
CA PRO A 143 16.67 17.70 1.91
C PRO A 143 17.29 17.52 3.31
N LEU A 144 18.13 16.50 3.47
CA LEU A 144 18.92 16.32 4.69
C LEU A 144 20.00 17.40 4.75
N TYR A 145 20.16 18.00 5.92
CA TYR A 145 21.22 18.98 6.15
C TYR A 145 22.55 18.26 6.35
N THR A 146 23.46 18.42 5.39
CA THR A 146 24.86 17.96 5.51
C THR A 146 25.70 19.16 5.97
N SER A 147 26.23 19.08 7.20
CA SER A 147 27.13 20.07 7.79
C SER A 147 28.41 20.27 7.01
#